data_AF-A0A182ESH8-F1
#
_entry.id   AF-A0A182ESH8-F1
#
_cell.length_a   1.000
_cell.length_b   1.000
_cell.length_c   1.000
_cell.angle_alpha   90.00
_cell.angle_beta   90.00
_cell.angle_gamma   90.00
#
_symmetry.space_group_name_H-M   'P 1'
#
loop_
_entity.id
_entity.type
_entity.pdbx_description
1 polymer ?
#
loop_
_entity_poly.entity_id
_entity_poly.type
_entity_poly.pdbx_seq_one_letter_code
_entity_poly.pdbx_strand_id
1 'polypeptide(L)'
;MTEKIFGFEKFPKFCLNKPRFPQDTFLGRYLHFLDVIDPRTLFTSEEKLRSSIELLNNYKAGKTRLVSDQQLWEAQKIKMAILHPDTGEKIFPPFRMSGFVPFGWITLTGMLLPNPSWLSILFWQWLNQTHNALVNYSNRNATQDHSLSQYVNAYCAAVSSAGIVAV
;
A
#
# COMPACT_ATOMS: atom_id res chain seq x y z
N MET A 1 -23.20 17.85 12.28
CA MET A 1 -23.77 17.02 11.20
C MET A 1 -22.61 16.19 10.66
N THR A 2 -22.59 14.88 10.89
CA THR A 2 -21.45 14.03 10.48
C THR A 2 -21.39 14.00 8.95
N GLU A 3 -20.28 14.42 8.35
CA GLU A 3 -20.09 14.34 6.90
C GLU A 3 -20.18 12.88 6.46
N LYS A 4 -20.96 12.62 5.40
CA LYS A 4 -21.13 11.28 4.85
C LYS A 4 -20.53 11.18 3.45
N ILE A 5 -19.94 10.04 3.13
CA ILE A 5 -19.45 9.66 1.82
C ILE A 5 -20.19 8.39 1.41
N PHE A 6 -20.99 8.45 0.34
CA PHE A 6 -21.80 7.31 -0.13
C PHE A 6 -22.62 6.62 0.97
N GLY A 7 -23.15 7.41 1.92
CA GLY A 7 -23.96 6.91 3.04
C GLY A 7 -23.16 6.48 4.28
N PHE A 8 -21.83 6.37 4.19
CA PHE A 8 -20.95 6.07 5.33
C PHE A 8 -20.46 7.33 6.01
N GLU A 9 -20.27 7.30 7.33
CA GLU A 9 -19.60 8.40 8.04
C GLU A 9 -18.16 8.55 7.55
N LYS A 10 -17.77 9.79 7.23
CA LYS A 10 -16.43 10.10 6.71
C LYS A 10 -15.33 9.89 7.75
N PHE A 11 -15.65 10.21 9.01
CA PHE A 11 -14.78 10.02 10.17
C PHE A 11 -15.62 9.45 11.31
N PRO A 12 -15.83 8.12 11.34
CA PRO A 12 -16.49 7.48 12.47
C PRO A 12 -15.59 7.54 13.71
N LYS A 13 -16.12 7.15 14.87
CA LYS A 13 -15.33 7.05 16.11
C LYS A 13 -14.06 6.22 15.89
N PHE A 14 -12.91 6.79 16.24
CA PHE A 14 -11.63 6.18 15.99
C PHE A 14 -11.48 4.84 16.74
N CYS A 15 -10.91 3.86 16.05
CA CYS A 15 -10.56 2.55 16.60
C CYS A 15 -9.17 2.16 16.11
N LEU A 16 -8.22 2.06 17.05
CA LEU A 16 -6.83 1.72 16.74
C LEU A 16 -6.73 0.35 16.06
N ASN A 17 -5.94 0.28 14.99
CA ASN A 17 -5.69 -0.93 14.19
C ASN A 17 -6.94 -1.56 13.55
N LYS A 18 -8.05 -0.81 13.44
CA LYS A 18 -9.24 -1.22 12.69
C LYS A 18 -9.39 -0.40 11.41
N PRO A 19 -10.01 -0.94 10.36
CA PRO A 19 -10.32 -0.17 9.17
C PRO A 19 -11.33 0.95 9.49
N ARG A 20 -11.18 2.08 8.80
CA ARG A 20 -12.09 3.24 8.95
C ARG A 20 -13.51 2.94 8.47
N PHE A 21 -13.64 2.19 7.39
CA PHE A 21 -14.91 1.85 6.78
C PHE A 21 -15.32 0.40 7.07
N PRO A 22 -16.63 0.09 7.11
CA PRO A 22 -17.12 -1.27 7.31
C PRO A 22 -16.59 -2.25 6.26
N GLN A 23 -16.20 -3.46 6.68
CA GLN A 23 -15.63 -4.48 5.77
C GLN A 23 -16.64 -5.54 5.32
N ASP A 24 -17.85 -5.52 5.88
CA ASP A 24 -18.98 -6.38 5.52
C ASP A 24 -19.58 -6.00 4.16
N THR A 25 -19.58 -4.70 3.82
CA THR A 25 -20.11 -4.20 2.55
C THR A 25 -19.04 -4.04 1.47
N PHE A 26 -19.42 -4.19 0.20
CA PHE A 26 -18.54 -3.94 -0.94
C PHE A 26 -18.01 -2.49 -0.94
N LEU A 27 -18.90 -1.50 -0.81
CA LEU A 27 -18.51 -0.09 -0.84
C LEU A 27 -17.58 0.28 0.32
N GLY A 28 -17.80 -0.26 1.51
CA GLY A 28 -16.90 -0.03 2.63
C GLY A 28 -15.50 -0.60 2.42
N ARG A 29 -15.39 -1.82 1.85
CA ARG A 29 -14.09 -2.37 1.41
C ARG A 29 -13.43 -1.52 0.32
N TYR A 30 -14.20 -1.07 -0.66
CA TYR A 30 -13.71 -0.20 -1.73
C TYR A 30 -13.13 1.11 -1.18
N LEU A 31 -13.87 1.80 -0.30
CA LEU A 31 -13.40 3.02 0.36
C LEU A 31 -12.17 2.77 1.23
N HIS A 32 -12.09 1.61 1.90
CA HIS A 32 -10.90 1.21 2.64
C HIS A 32 -9.68 1.05 1.72
N PHE A 33 -9.84 0.37 0.57
CA PHE A 33 -8.75 0.23 -0.38
C PHE A 33 -8.30 1.58 -0.95
N LEU A 34 -9.22 2.52 -1.20
CA LEU A 34 -8.85 3.89 -1.61
C LEU A 34 -7.97 4.61 -0.58
N ASP A 35 -8.15 4.34 0.71
CA ASP A 35 -7.23 4.85 1.74
C ASP A 35 -5.87 4.17 1.70
N VAL A 36 -5.84 2.85 1.47
CA VAL A 36 -4.61 2.05 1.41
C VAL A 36 -3.75 2.44 0.21
N ILE A 37 -4.36 2.69 -0.94
CA ILE A 37 -3.65 3.04 -2.19
C ILE A 37 -3.47 4.54 -2.40
N ASP A 38 -3.74 5.38 -1.39
CA ASP A 38 -3.68 6.84 -1.56
C ASP A 38 -2.25 7.32 -1.88
N PRO A 39 -1.99 7.81 -3.10
CA PRO A 39 -0.64 8.20 -3.54
C PRO A 39 -0.12 9.43 -2.80
N ARG A 40 -0.98 10.23 -2.14
CA ARG A 40 -0.56 11.39 -1.35
C ARG A 40 0.36 10.99 -0.21
N THR A 41 0.23 9.75 0.27
CA THR A 41 1.09 9.21 1.34
C THR A 41 2.55 9.03 0.89
N LEU A 42 2.82 8.92 -0.42
CA LEU A 42 4.18 8.85 -0.97
C LEU A 42 4.98 10.13 -0.69
N PHE A 43 4.32 11.27 -0.64
CA PHE A 43 4.92 12.60 -0.42
C PHE A 43 4.91 13.02 1.05
N THR A 44 4.64 12.09 1.98
CA THR A 44 4.65 12.38 3.41
C THR A 44 6.07 12.54 3.93
N SER A 45 6.34 13.65 4.61
CA SER A 45 7.64 13.91 5.22
C SER A 45 7.90 13.03 6.45
N GLU A 46 9.17 12.88 6.81
CA GLU A 46 9.58 12.08 7.96
C GLU A 46 9.06 12.69 9.28
N GLU A 47 9.02 14.01 9.38
CA GLU A 47 8.47 14.73 10.54
C GLU A 47 6.98 14.44 10.71
N LYS A 48 6.21 14.41 9.60
CA LYS A 48 4.79 14.10 9.63
C LYS A 48 4.52 12.64 9.99
N LEU A 49 5.37 11.72 9.55
CA LEU A 49 5.31 10.32 9.97
C LEU A 49 5.56 10.18 11.47
N ARG A 50 6.63 10.81 12.00
CA ARG A 50 6.97 10.75 13.43
C ARG A 50 5.87 11.33 14.30
N SER A 51 5.33 12.50 13.95
CA SER A 51 4.23 13.12 14.70
C SER A 51 2.96 12.27 14.67
N SER A 52 2.67 11.59 13.56
CA SER A 52 1.55 10.66 13.44
C SER A 52 1.71 9.44 14.36
N ILE A 53 2.92 8.87 14.43
CA ILE A 53 3.22 7.75 15.32
C ILE A 53 3.09 8.18 16.78
N GLU A 54 3.66 9.34 17.13
CA GLU A 54 3.59 9.89 18.49
C GLU A 54 2.14 10.15 18.91
N LEU A 55 1.33 10.73 18.02
CA LEU A 55 -0.10 10.98 18.27
C LEU A 55 -0.85 9.68 18.61
N LEU A 56 -0.63 8.62 17.83
CA LEU A 56 -1.26 7.32 18.06
C LEU A 56 -0.76 6.66 19.36
N ASN A 57 0.52 6.81 19.70
CA ASN A 57 1.09 6.30 20.95
C ASN A 57 0.51 7.04 22.17
N ASN A 58 0.38 8.37 22.09
CA ASN A 58 -0.24 9.18 23.14
C ASN A 58 -1.72 8.85 23.33
N TYR A 59 -2.45 8.62 22.23
CA TYR A 59 -3.82 8.15 22.25
C TYR A 59 -3.94 6.78 22.95
N LYS A 60 -3.07 5.82 22.57
CA LYS A 60 -3.01 4.49 23.20
C LYS A 60 -2.68 4.57 24.71
N ALA A 61 -1.86 5.52 25.12
CA ALA A 61 -1.51 5.76 26.52
C ALA A 61 -2.58 6.53 27.32
N GLY A 62 -3.69 6.93 26.70
CA GLY A 62 -4.74 7.73 27.35
C GLY A 62 -4.32 9.16 27.70
N LYS A 63 -3.19 9.64 27.17
CA LYS A 63 -2.63 10.97 27.44
C LYS A 63 -3.32 12.08 26.66
N THR A 64 -4.17 11.72 25.70
CA THR A 64 -4.76 12.64 24.74
C THR A 64 -6.23 12.92 25.09
N ARG A 65 -6.54 14.15 25.54
CA ARG A 65 -7.92 14.54 25.91
C ARG A 65 -8.68 15.35 24.84
N LEU A 66 -8.01 15.86 23.80
CA LEU A 66 -8.60 16.83 22.84
C LEU A 66 -8.11 16.62 21.39
N VAL A 67 -8.11 15.39 20.89
CA VAL A 67 -7.76 15.11 19.48
C VAL A 67 -8.99 14.62 18.74
N SER A 68 -9.20 15.13 17.52
CA SER A 68 -10.35 14.73 16.70
C SER A 68 -10.16 13.33 16.12
N ASP A 69 -11.26 12.60 15.93
CA ASP A 69 -11.22 11.29 15.26
C ASP A 69 -10.60 11.38 13.86
N GLN A 70 -10.81 12.50 13.15
CA GLN A 70 -10.17 12.77 11.86
C GLN A 70 -8.64 12.71 11.96
N GLN A 71 -8.04 13.41 12.92
CA GLN A 71 -6.58 13.44 13.09
C GLN A 71 -6.02 12.05 13.40
N LEU A 72 -6.76 11.25 14.20
CA LEU A 72 -6.36 9.88 14.53
C LEU A 72 -6.45 8.96 13.31
N TRP A 73 -7.52 9.08 12.51
CA TRP A 73 -7.66 8.32 11.26
C TRP A 73 -6.58 8.68 10.23
N GLU A 74 -6.26 9.96 10.08
CA GLU A 74 -5.19 10.42 9.19
C GLU A 74 -3.81 9.93 9.66
N ALA A 75 -3.53 10.00 10.96
CA ALA A 75 -2.30 9.48 11.53
C ALA A 75 -2.17 7.95 11.34
N GLN A 76 -3.27 7.21 11.54
CA GLN A 76 -3.28 5.77 11.30
C GLN A 76 -3.05 5.44 9.83
N LYS A 77 -3.70 6.17 8.91
CA LYS A 77 -3.50 6.02 7.46
C LYS A 77 -2.03 6.24 7.08
N ILE A 78 -1.39 7.30 7.60
CA ILE A 78 0.03 7.58 7.34
C ILE A 78 0.92 6.46 7.87
N LYS A 79 0.70 6.03 9.12
CA LYS A 79 1.45 4.93 9.73
C LYS A 79 1.33 3.65 8.90
N MET A 80 0.10 3.25 8.55
CA MET A 80 -0.18 2.03 7.80
C MET A 80 0.33 2.07 6.35
N ALA A 81 0.37 3.25 5.72
CA ALA A 81 0.84 3.40 4.35
C ALA A 81 2.38 3.33 4.23
N ILE A 82 3.11 3.69 5.29
CA ILE A 82 4.57 3.85 5.26
C ILE A 82 5.31 2.73 5.99
N LEU A 83 4.77 2.27 7.12
CA LEU A 83 5.38 1.23 7.94
C LEU A 83 4.70 -0.11 7.72
N HIS A 84 5.50 -1.17 7.70
CA HIS A 84 5.01 -2.53 7.69
C HIS A 84 4.24 -2.82 8.98
N PRO A 85 3.03 -3.40 8.93
CA PRO A 85 2.19 -3.61 10.12
C PRO A 85 2.84 -4.53 11.15
N ASP A 86 3.52 -5.59 10.69
CA ASP A 86 4.15 -6.59 11.56
C ASP A 86 5.56 -6.21 12.03
N THR A 87 6.45 -5.79 11.13
CA THR A 87 7.86 -5.49 11.47
C THR A 87 8.06 -4.04 11.96
N GLY A 88 7.15 -3.13 11.63
CA GLY A 88 7.30 -1.70 11.89
C GLY A 88 8.35 -1.01 11.01
N GLU A 89 8.97 -1.72 10.07
CA GLU A 89 9.99 -1.17 9.18
C GLU A 89 9.39 -0.32 8.08
N LYS A 90 10.17 0.66 7.60
CA LYS A 90 9.73 1.56 6.53
C LYS A 90 9.78 0.85 5.19
N ILE A 91 8.63 0.78 4.51
CA ILE A 91 8.55 0.22 3.16
C ILE A 91 9.08 1.26 2.16
N PHE A 92 9.89 0.81 1.21
CA PHE A 92 10.42 1.66 0.14
C PHE A 92 9.27 2.21 -0.73
N PRO A 93 9.22 3.52 -1.07
CA PRO A 93 8.03 4.15 -1.64
C PRO A 93 7.44 3.46 -2.89
N PRO A 94 8.24 2.99 -3.87
CA PRO A 94 7.73 2.23 -5.01
C PRO A 94 7.00 0.94 -4.65
N PHE A 95 7.33 0.32 -3.52
CA PHE A 95 6.76 -0.97 -3.10
C PHE A 95 5.68 -0.82 -2.05
N ARG A 96 5.32 0.42 -1.66
CA ARG A 96 4.14 0.67 -0.82
C ARG A 96 2.87 0.41 -1.63
N MET A 97 1.79 0.02 -0.96
CA MET A 97 0.48 -0.07 -1.63
C MET A 97 0.05 1.26 -2.28
N SER A 98 0.46 2.41 -1.72
CA SER A 98 0.26 3.73 -2.35
C SER A 98 1.13 4.00 -3.57
N GLY A 99 2.24 3.27 -3.72
CA GLY A 99 3.13 3.31 -4.88
C GLY A 99 2.72 2.37 -6.00
N PHE A 100 1.90 1.36 -5.72
CA PHE A 100 1.52 0.33 -6.69
C PHE A 100 0.97 0.92 -8.01
N VAL A 101 0.00 1.83 -7.91
CA VAL A 101 -0.59 2.45 -9.10
C VAL A 101 0.36 3.44 -9.78
N PRO A 102 0.98 4.43 -9.09
CA PRO A 102 1.87 5.39 -9.75
C PRO A 102 3.09 4.75 -10.42
N PHE A 103 3.74 3.77 -9.77
CA PHE A 103 4.94 3.14 -10.31
C PHE A 103 4.61 2.03 -11.31
N GLY A 104 3.52 1.28 -11.11
CA GLY A 104 3.00 0.33 -12.09
C GLY A 104 2.47 1.00 -13.37
N TRP A 105 2.01 2.25 -13.28
CA TRP A 105 1.63 3.02 -14.47
C TRP A 105 2.82 3.22 -15.42
N ILE A 106 4.02 3.45 -14.90
CA ILE A 106 5.24 3.61 -15.71
C ILE A 106 5.51 2.33 -16.51
N THR A 107 5.48 1.17 -15.86
CA THR A 107 5.71 -0.12 -16.54
C THR A 107 4.64 -0.40 -17.58
N LEU A 108 3.37 -0.18 -17.25
CA LEU A 108 2.25 -0.33 -18.18
C LEU A 108 2.39 0.58 -19.40
N THR A 109 2.75 1.86 -19.22
CA THR A 109 2.96 2.77 -20.36
C THR A 109 4.09 2.30 -21.26
N GLY A 110 5.18 1.76 -20.70
CA GLY A 110 6.26 1.19 -21.48
C GLY A 110 5.83 -0.02 -22.32
N MET A 111 4.96 -0.86 -21.76
CA MET A 111 4.38 -2.02 -22.48
C MET A 111 3.42 -1.62 -23.61
N LEU A 112 2.81 -0.43 -23.54
CA LEU A 112 1.83 0.06 -24.52
C LEU A 112 2.45 0.95 -25.61
N LEU A 113 3.77 1.15 -25.60
CA LEU A 113 4.44 1.94 -26.64
C LEU A 113 4.30 1.27 -28.02
N PRO A 114 4.03 2.04 -29.09
CA PRO A 114 3.88 1.50 -30.43
C PRO A 114 5.23 1.03 -31.00
N ASN A 115 5.18 0.03 -31.89
CA ASN A 115 6.36 -0.56 -32.55
C ASN A 115 7.49 -0.96 -31.59
N PRO A 116 7.21 -1.70 -30.50
CA PRO A 116 8.25 -2.10 -29.57
C PRO A 116 9.18 -3.12 -30.23
N SER A 117 10.48 -3.03 -29.95
CA SER A 117 11.41 -4.11 -30.27
C SER A 117 11.16 -5.31 -29.35
N TRP A 118 11.51 -6.52 -29.81
CA TRP A 118 11.39 -7.73 -28.99
C TRP A 118 12.14 -7.61 -27.64
N LEU A 119 13.30 -6.94 -27.64
CA LEU A 119 14.05 -6.64 -26.41
C LEU A 119 13.29 -5.69 -25.48
N SER A 120 12.62 -4.68 -26.04
CA SER A 120 11.83 -3.74 -25.25
C SER A 120 10.65 -4.46 -24.59
N ILE A 121 9.98 -5.35 -25.31
CA ILE A 121 8.89 -6.17 -24.76
C ILE A 121 9.39 -6.99 -23.55
N LEU A 122 10.49 -7.73 -23.71
CA LEU A 122 11.06 -8.53 -22.64
C LEU A 122 11.47 -7.69 -21.43
N PHE A 123 12.11 -6.54 -21.67
CA PHE A 123 12.49 -5.61 -20.62
C PHE A 123 11.29 -5.14 -19.80
N TRP A 124 10.22 -4.69 -20.46
CA TRP A 124 9.03 -4.18 -19.76
C TRP A 124 8.27 -5.28 -19.02
N GLN A 125 8.20 -6.49 -19.59
CA GLN A 125 7.60 -7.65 -18.92
C GLN A 125 8.40 -8.05 -17.68
N TRP A 126 9.72 -8.13 -17.80
CA TRP A 126 10.60 -8.40 -16.66
C TRP A 126 10.44 -7.34 -15.57
N LEU A 127 10.43 -6.05 -15.95
CA LEU A 127 10.28 -4.96 -15.00
C LEU A 127 8.91 -5.01 -14.30
N ASN A 128 7.84 -5.32 -15.02
CA ASN A 128 6.51 -5.50 -14.46
C ASN A 128 6.46 -6.66 -13.45
N GLN A 129 7.02 -7.82 -13.78
CA GLN A 129 7.05 -8.96 -12.85
C GLN A 129 7.93 -8.68 -11.63
N THR A 130 9.04 -7.99 -11.82
CA THR A 130 9.93 -7.56 -10.73
C THR A 130 9.21 -6.60 -9.78
N HIS A 131 8.49 -5.61 -10.32
CA HIS A 131 7.72 -4.66 -9.51
C HIS A 131 6.64 -5.38 -8.68
N ASN A 132 5.84 -6.24 -9.31
CA ASN A 132 4.80 -7.01 -8.62
C ASN A 132 5.38 -7.94 -7.54
N ALA A 133 6.51 -8.61 -7.82
CA ALA A 133 7.18 -9.47 -6.84
C ALA A 133 7.67 -8.67 -5.63
N LEU A 134 8.26 -7.49 -5.84
CA LEU A 134 8.75 -6.63 -4.75
C LEU A 134 7.61 -6.03 -3.94
N VAL A 135 6.52 -5.58 -4.57
CA VAL A 135 5.32 -5.12 -3.87
C VAL A 135 4.75 -6.24 -3.00
N ASN A 136 4.60 -7.46 -3.54
CA ASN A 136 4.09 -8.59 -2.78
C ASN A 136 5.02 -8.98 -1.62
N TYR A 137 6.34 -8.99 -1.84
CA TYR A 137 7.32 -9.27 -0.81
C TYR A 137 7.31 -8.21 0.30
N SER A 138 7.21 -6.92 -0.05
CA SER A 138 7.24 -5.81 0.90
C SER A 138 5.94 -5.65 1.71
N ASN A 139 4.81 -6.15 1.22
CA ASN A 139 3.50 -6.07 1.90
C ASN A 139 2.99 -7.45 2.34
N ARG A 140 3.85 -8.46 2.37
CA ARG A 140 3.52 -9.81 2.84
C ARG A 140 3.12 -9.79 4.31
N ASN A 141 2.42 -10.83 4.74
CA ASN A 141 2.27 -11.09 6.15
C ASN A 141 3.61 -11.60 6.72
N ALA A 142 4.30 -10.79 7.52
CA ALA A 142 5.60 -11.17 8.07
C ALA A 142 5.48 -12.08 9.31
N THR A 143 4.26 -12.32 9.80
CA THR A 143 4.00 -13.30 10.86
C THR A 143 3.94 -14.75 10.36
N GLN A 144 3.87 -14.96 9.04
CA GLN A 144 3.96 -16.28 8.43
C GLN A 144 5.37 -16.55 7.92
N ASP A 145 6.02 -17.57 8.47
CA ASP A 145 7.34 -18.00 8.05
C ASP A 145 7.29 -18.66 6.66
N HIS A 146 7.77 -17.92 5.66
CA HIS A 146 7.99 -18.42 4.31
C HIS A 146 9.47 -18.38 3.99
N SER A 147 9.98 -19.46 3.41
CA SER A 147 11.39 -19.50 3.01
C SER A 147 11.65 -18.52 1.87
N LEU A 148 12.80 -17.86 1.89
CA LEU A 148 13.21 -16.97 0.80
C LEU A 148 13.20 -17.69 -0.57
N SER A 149 13.50 -18.99 -0.57
CA SER A 149 13.46 -19.84 -1.76
C SER A 149 12.08 -19.90 -2.42
N GLN A 150 10.98 -19.86 -1.66
CA GLN A 150 9.63 -19.85 -2.24
C GLN A 150 9.39 -18.57 -3.05
N TYR A 151 9.81 -17.41 -2.54
CA TYR A 151 9.68 -16.14 -3.24
C TYR A 151 10.54 -16.07 -4.50
N VAL A 152 11.78 -16.54 -4.42
CA VAL A 152 12.69 -16.60 -5.57
C VAL A 152 12.14 -17.54 -6.65
N ASN A 153 11.67 -18.73 -6.28
CA ASN A 153 11.09 -19.68 -7.22
C ASN A 153 9.83 -19.12 -7.89
N ALA A 154 8.94 -18.49 -7.11
CA ALA A 154 7.73 -17.85 -7.64
C ALA A 154 8.08 -16.72 -8.62
N TYR A 155 9.08 -15.90 -8.28
CA TYR A 155 9.56 -14.83 -9.15
C TYR A 155 10.16 -15.37 -10.46
N CYS A 156 11.03 -16.37 -10.40
CA CYS A 156 11.59 -17.02 -11.59
C CYS A 156 10.48 -17.58 -12.49
N ALA A 157 9.52 -18.30 -11.91
CA ALA A 157 8.38 -18.85 -12.65
C ALA A 157 7.56 -17.74 -13.34
N ALA A 158 7.28 -16.64 -12.64
CA ALA A 158 6.53 -15.51 -13.18
C ALA A 158 7.27 -14.81 -14.33
N VAL A 159 8.56 -14.52 -14.16
CA VAL A 159 9.40 -13.87 -15.19
C VAL A 159 9.54 -14.75 -16.42
N SER A 160 9.85 -16.03 -16.26
CA SER A 160 9.97 -16.97 -17.38
C SER A 160 8.66 -17.10 -18.15
N SER A 161 7.53 -17.25 -17.44
CA SER A 161 6.22 -17.35 -18.08
C SER A 161 5.85 -16.08 -18.85
N ALA A 162 6.10 -14.90 -18.27
CA ALA A 162 5.85 -13.62 -18.93
C ALA A 162 6.73 -13.44 -20.18
N GLY A 163 8.00 -13.84 -20.11
CA GLY A 163 8.92 -13.78 -21.25
C GLY A 163 8.49 -14.69 -22.41
N ILE A 164 7.99 -15.89 -22.12
CA ILE A 164 7.50 -16.83 -23.15
C ILE A 164 6.25 -16.29 -23.84
N VAL A 165 5.27 -15.80 -23.09
CA VAL A 165 4.00 -15.29 -23.65
C VAL A 165 4.18 -14.01 -24.45
N ALA A 166 5.21 -13.23 -24.13
CA ALA A 166 5.43 -11.93 -24.76
C ALA A 166 6.16 -12.00 -26.11
N VAL A 167 6.66 -13.17 -26.51
CA VAL A 167 7.38 -13.40 -27.78
C VAL A 167 6.51 -14.17 -28.76
#